data_AF-A0A453KHL5-F1
#
_entry.id   AF-A0A453KHL5-F1
#
_cell.length_a   1.000
_cell.length_b   1.000
_cell.length_c   1.000
_cell.angle_alpha   90.00
_cell.angle_beta   90.00
_cell.angle_gamma   90.00
#
_symmetry.space_group_name_H-M   'P 1'
#
loop_
_entity.id
_entity.type
_entity.pdbx_description
1 polymer ?
#
loop_
_entity_poly.entity_id
_entity_poly.type
_entity_poly.pdbx_seq_one_letter_code
_entity_poly.pdbx_strand_id
1 'polypeptide(L)'
;MTFTTTLTFGIEIGVLVGVGFSLAFVIHESANPHIAVLGRLPGTTVYRNTLQYPEAYTYNGIVVVRVDAPIYFANISYIKDRLREYELKLPNSNRGPDVGRVYFVILEMSPVTYIDSSAVQALKDLHQEYKARDIQIAIANPNRQVHLLLSRAGIIDMIGAGWCFVRVHDAVQVCLQHVRSSSSNAIKLSPQASGNLTESPKAQQRYGFLRNLWKAQDGNGSAGDEAQSLLRQNLV
;
A
#
# COMPACT_ATOMS: atom_id res chain seq x y z
N MET A 1 -33.88 -25.57 -8.17
CA MET A 1 -33.24 -26.72 -7.48
C MET A 1 -34.26 -27.48 -6.63
N THR A 2 -34.86 -26.89 -5.59
CA THR A 2 -35.81 -27.58 -4.69
C THR A 2 -37.06 -28.13 -5.38
N PHE A 3 -37.70 -27.37 -6.27
CA PHE A 3 -38.92 -27.82 -6.97
C PHE A 3 -38.69 -29.09 -7.82
N THR A 4 -37.58 -29.13 -8.56
CA THR A 4 -37.22 -30.26 -9.44
C THR A 4 -36.79 -31.50 -8.65
N THR A 5 -36.07 -31.33 -7.54
CA THR A 5 -35.66 -32.44 -6.65
C THR A 5 -36.84 -33.03 -5.87
N THR A 6 -37.76 -32.20 -5.35
CA THR A 6 -38.95 -32.68 -4.63
C THR A 6 -39.86 -33.55 -5.52
N LEU A 7 -39.99 -33.20 -6.81
CA LEU A 7 -40.83 -33.92 -7.76
C LEU A 7 -40.27 -35.32 -8.14
N THR A 8 -38.97 -35.53 -7.98
CA THR A 8 -38.26 -36.74 -8.44
C THR A 8 -37.88 -37.69 -7.30
N PHE A 9 -37.56 -37.17 -6.12
CA PHE A 9 -37.06 -37.94 -4.97
C PHE A 9 -37.94 -37.86 -3.72
N GLY A 10 -39.08 -37.15 -3.79
CA GLY A 10 -39.99 -36.94 -2.68
C GLY A 10 -39.66 -35.71 -1.83
N ILE A 11 -40.62 -35.32 -1.00
CA ILE A 11 -40.57 -34.05 -0.24
C ILE A 11 -39.45 -34.02 0.82
N GLU A 12 -39.15 -35.14 1.47
CA GLU A 12 -38.11 -35.22 2.49
C GLU A 12 -36.71 -34.90 1.91
N ILE A 13 -36.34 -35.54 0.80
CA ILE A 13 -35.06 -35.32 0.12
C ILE A 13 -35.00 -33.92 -0.50
N GLY A 14 -36.10 -33.45 -1.10
CA GLY A 14 -36.18 -32.12 -1.69
C GLY A 14 -35.98 -30.98 -0.68
N VAL A 15 -36.56 -31.10 0.53
CA VAL A 15 -36.35 -30.14 1.62
C VAL A 15 -34.92 -30.19 2.13
N LEU A 16 -34.35 -31.38 2.37
CA LEU A 16 -32.98 -31.53 2.89
C LEU A 16 -31.95 -30.92 1.93
N VAL A 17 -32.05 -31.19 0.63
CA VAL A 17 -31.17 -30.59 -0.39
C VAL A 17 -31.35 -29.08 -0.47
N GLY A 18 -32.59 -28.59 -0.35
CA GLY A 18 -32.90 -27.17 -0.35
C GLY A 18 -32.27 -26.40 0.80
N VAL A 19 -32.45 -26.90 2.02
CA VAL A 19 -31.88 -26.31 3.23
C VAL A 19 -30.35 -26.39 3.18
N GLY A 20 -29.80 -27.53 2.77
CA GLY A 20 -28.35 -27.71 2.63
C GLY A 20 -27.74 -26.71 1.64
N PHE A 21 -28.33 -26.56 0.44
CA PHE A 21 -27.86 -25.59 -0.55
C PHE A 21 -28.02 -24.15 -0.06
N SER A 22 -29.14 -23.81 0.57
CA SER A 22 -29.34 -22.48 1.14
C SER A 22 -28.30 -22.13 2.20
N LEU A 23 -28.00 -23.08 3.10
CA LEU A 23 -27.00 -22.87 4.14
C LEU A 23 -25.59 -22.74 3.54
N ALA A 24 -25.24 -23.61 2.58
CA ALA A 24 -23.97 -23.53 1.88
C ALA A 24 -23.77 -22.20 1.15
N PHE A 25 -24.83 -21.72 0.48
CA PHE A 25 -24.81 -20.41 -0.19
C PHE A 25 -24.57 -19.27 0.80
N VAL A 26 -25.28 -19.25 1.93
CA VAL A 26 -25.08 -18.25 2.98
C VAL A 26 -23.66 -18.28 3.55
N ILE A 27 -23.10 -19.46 3.80
CA ILE A 27 -21.72 -19.61 4.29
C ILE A 27 -20.73 -19.06 3.27
N HIS A 28 -20.90 -19.41 1.99
CA HIS A 28 -20.01 -18.95 0.92
C HIS A 28 -20.02 -17.43 0.76
N GLU A 29 -21.21 -16.82 0.75
CA GLU A 29 -21.37 -15.37 0.66
C GLU A 29 -20.71 -14.67 1.85
N SER A 30 -20.93 -15.20 3.05
CA SER A 30 -20.39 -14.63 4.29
C SER A 30 -18.86 -14.77 4.38
N ALA A 31 -18.28 -15.82 3.80
CA ALA A 31 -16.83 -16.06 3.75
C ALA A 31 -16.07 -15.12 2.81
N ASN A 32 -16.75 -14.52 1.82
CA ASN A 32 -16.14 -13.63 0.82
C ASN A 32 -16.74 -12.22 0.90
N PRO A 33 -16.51 -11.50 2.00
CA PRO A 33 -17.14 -10.20 2.22
C PRO A 33 -16.67 -9.18 1.19
N HIS A 34 -17.53 -8.22 0.88
CA HIS A 34 -17.14 -7.08 0.07
C HIS A 34 -16.10 -6.24 0.82
N ILE A 35 -14.99 -5.93 0.13
CA ILE A 35 -13.93 -5.06 0.64
C ILE A 35 -13.66 -4.03 -0.44
N ALA A 36 -13.57 -2.76 -0.04
CA ALA A 36 -13.43 -1.65 -0.97
C ALA A 36 -12.23 -0.77 -0.60
N VAL A 37 -11.41 -0.44 -1.61
CA VAL A 37 -10.44 0.65 -1.47
C VAL A 37 -11.18 1.97 -1.57
N LEU A 38 -10.96 2.85 -0.60
CA LEU A 38 -11.61 4.15 -0.55
C LEU A 38 -10.69 5.26 -1.07
N GLY A 39 -11.23 6.08 -1.97
CA GLY A 39 -10.65 7.34 -2.42
C GLY A 39 -11.44 8.53 -1.89
N ARG A 40 -10.79 9.69 -1.81
CA ARG A 40 -11.41 10.95 -1.42
C ARG A 40 -12.06 11.61 -2.64
N LEU A 41 -13.32 12.04 -2.49
CA LEU A 41 -13.98 12.84 -3.53
C LEU A 41 -13.40 14.26 -3.58
N PRO A 42 -13.12 14.82 -4.78
CA PRO A 42 -12.58 16.18 -4.95
C PRO A 42 -13.37 17.26 -4.20
N GLY A 43 -12.65 18.13 -3.50
CA GLY A 43 -13.25 19.27 -2.76
C GLY A 43 -14.00 18.90 -1.47
N THR A 44 -14.13 17.61 -1.13
CA THR A 44 -14.90 17.17 0.05
C THR A 44 -14.02 16.49 1.09
N THR A 45 -14.58 16.07 2.23
CA THR A 45 -13.94 15.16 3.19
C THR A 45 -14.52 13.75 3.13
N VAL A 46 -15.24 13.42 2.04
CA VAL A 46 -15.98 12.16 1.88
C VAL A 46 -15.12 11.14 1.15
N TYR A 47 -15.13 9.92 1.66
CA TYR A 47 -14.41 8.78 1.09
C TYR A 47 -15.40 7.77 0.50
N ARG A 48 -15.12 7.28 -0.70
CA ARG A 48 -15.98 6.36 -1.47
C ARG A 48 -15.15 5.32 -2.21
N ASN A 49 -15.80 4.21 -2.54
CA ASN A 49 -15.19 3.13 -3.30
C ASN A 49 -14.69 3.67 -4.66
N THR A 50 -13.40 3.51 -4.92
CA THR A 50 -12.76 4.00 -6.16
C THR A 50 -13.26 3.29 -7.42
N LEU A 51 -13.78 2.05 -7.29
CA LEU A 51 -14.40 1.32 -8.40
C LEU A 51 -15.78 1.89 -8.76
N GLN A 52 -16.49 2.44 -7.77
CA GLN A 52 -17.82 3.03 -7.98
C GLN A 52 -17.74 4.51 -8.40
N TYR A 53 -16.75 5.25 -7.88
CA TYR A 53 -16.54 6.67 -8.13
C TYR A 53 -15.13 6.91 -8.68
N PRO A 54 -14.93 6.88 -10.00
CA PRO A 54 -13.61 7.02 -10.62
C PRO A 54 -12.92 8.36 -10.36
N GLU A 55 -13.67 9.40 -10.02
CA GLU A 55 -13.16 10.71 -9.63
C GLU A 55 -12.53 10.73 -8.22
N ALA A 56 -12.78 9.68 -7.41
CA ALA A 56 -12.23 9.55 -6.08
C ALA A 56 -10.73 9.22 -6.15
N TYR A 57 -9.90 10.08 -5.57
CA TYR A 57 -8.44 9.91 -5.61
C TYR A 57 -7.89 9.37 -4.28
N THR A 58 -6.84 8.58 -4.36
CA THR A 58 -6.09 8.07 -3.20
C THR A 58 -4.86 8.94 -2.93
N TYR A 59 -4.10 8.62 -1.88
CA TYR A 59 -2.87 9.32 -1.55
C TYR A 59 -1.69 8.35 -1.58
N ASN A 60 -0.58 8.78 -2.16
CA ASN A 60 0.63 7.96 -2.20
C ASN A 60 1.12 7.64 -0.79
N GLY A 61 1.51 6.39 -0.59
CA GLY A 61 1.94 5.87 0.71
C GLY A 61 0.83 5.53 1.69
N ILE A 62 -0.45 5.70 1.33
CA ILE A 62 -1.58 5.46 2.21
C ILE A 62 -2.65 4.65 1.48
N VAL A 63 -3.03 3.51 2.04
CA VAL A 63 -4.16 2.70 1.56
C VAL A 63 -5.30 2.81 2.56
N VAL A 64 -6.47 3.22 2.10
CA VAL A 64 -7.70 3.23 2.92
C VAL A 64 -8.58 2.09 2.46
N VAL A 65 -8.92 1.17 3.35
CA VAL A 65 -9.72 -0.01 3.04
C VAL A 65 -10.93 -0.08 3.96
N ARG A 66 -12.11 -0.24 3.37
CA ARG A 66 -13.35 -0.50 4.09
C ARG A 66 -13.69 -1.98 4.06
N VAL A 67 -13.99 -2.52 5.23
CA VAL A 67 -14.46 -3.90 5.40
C VAL A 67 -15.97 -3.86 5.56
N ASP A 68 -16.71 -4.27 4.53
CA ASP A 68 -18.18 -4.21 4.50
C ASP A 68 -18.84 -5.48 5.10
N ALA A 69 -18.29 -5.99 6.22
CA ALA A 69 -18.81 -7.18 6.89
C ALA A 69 -18.33 -7.32 8.35
N PRO A 70 -19.02 -8.13 9.18
CA PRO A 70 -18.45 -8.65 10.42
C PRO A 70 -17.16 -9.43 10.12
N ILE A 71 -16.22 -9.43 11.07
CA ILE A 71 -14.93 -10.12 10.92
C ILE A 71 -14.91 -11.32 11.86
N TYR A 72 -14.80 -12.52 11.33
CA TYR A 72 -14.80 -13.73 12.13
C TYR A 72 -13.95 -14.82 11.45
N PHE A 73 -13.85 -15.99 12.08
CA PHE A 73 -12.95 -17.05 11.64
C PHE A 73 -13.05 -17.40 10.14
N ALA A 74 -14.25 -17.42 9.57
CA ALA A 74 -14.42 -17.88 8.19
C ALA A 74 -13.94 -16.88 7.12
N ASN A 75 -13.85 -15.58 7.42
CA ASN A 75 -13.56 -14.55 6.41
C ASN A 75 -12.27 -13.75 6.66
N ILE A 76 -11.65 -13.89 7.84
CA ILE A 76 -10.46 -13.10 8.17
C ILE A 76 -9.26 -13.40 7.26
N SER A 77 -9.07 -14.65 6.83
CA SER A 77 -8.01 -15.00 5.87
C SER A 77 -8.21 -14.27 4.53
N TYR A 78 -9.45 -14.25 4.03
CA TYR A 78 -9.80 -13.51 2.82
C TYR A 78 -9.51 -12.01 2.96
N ILE A 79 -9.86 -11.41 4.11
CA ILE A 79 -9.57 -10.00 4.39
C ILE A 79 -8.06 -9.73 4.39
N LYS A 80 -7.25 -10.57 5.05
CA LYS A 80 -5.79 -10.43 5.07
C LYS A 80 -5.19 -10.47 3.66
N ASP A 81 -5.63 -11.43 2.84
CA ASP A 81 -5.14 -11.59 1.47
C ASP A 81 -5.48 -10.36 0.61
N ARG A 82 -6.70 -9.83 0.76
CA ARG A 82 -7.13 -8.61 0.06
C ARG A 82 -6.35 -7.38 0.48
N LEU A 83 -6.11 -7.20 1.79
CA LEU A 83 -5.29 -6.09 2.27
C LEU A 83 -3.88 -6.14 1.68
N ARG A 84 -3.27 -7.34 1.61
CA ARG A 84 -1.97 -7.53 0.97
C ARG A 84 -2.00 -7.24 -0.53
N GLU A 85 -3.05 -7.65 -1.23
CA GLU A 85 -3.23 -7.34 -2.65
C GLU A 85 -3.29 -5.82 -2.88
N TYR A 86 -4.05 -5.09 -2.06
CA TYR A 86 -4.17 -3.63 -2.16
C TYR A 86 -2.91 -2.89 -1.75
N GLU A 87 -2.12 -3.44 -0.83
CA GLU A 87 -0.81 -2.92 -0.47
C GLU A 87 0.18 -3.00 -1.66
N LEU A 88 0.22 -4.16 -2.33
CA LEU A 88 1.13 -4.41 -3.46
C LEU A 88 0.73 -3.63 -4.72
N LYS A 89 -0.57 -3.42 -4.92
CA LYS A 89 -1.09 -2.49 -5.92
C LYS A 89 -0.93 -1.07 -5.40
N LEU A 90 0.30 -0.55 -5.48
CA LEU A 90 0.61 0.82 -5.07
C LEU A 90 -0.46 1.77 -5.64
N PRO A 91 -1.08 2.63 -4.79
CA PRO A 91 -2.02 3.60 -5.30
C PRO A 91 -1.28 4.51 -6.29
N ASN A 92 -1.54 4.35 -7.59
CA ASN A 92 -1.03 5.25 -8.62
C ASN A 92 -1.83 6.55 -8.56
N SER A 93 -1.49 7.40 -7.59
CA SER A 93 -2.11 8.72 -7.45
C SER A 93 -1.08 9.82 -7.71
N ASN A 94 -1.54 10.92 -8.27
CA ASN A 94 -0.74 12.14 -8.41
C ASN A 94 -0.84 13.02 -7.15
N ARG A 95 -1.33 12.47 -6.02
CA ARG A 95 -1.60 13.22 -4.78
C ARG A 95 -0.77 12.69 -3.63
N GLY A 96 0.00 13.60 -3.02
CA GLY A 96 0.92 13.29 -1.93
C GLY A 96 2.38 13.27 -2.41
N PRO A 97 3.34 13.03 -1.50
CA PRO A 97 4.73 12.82 -1.88
C PRO A 97 4.86 11.60 -2.80
N ASP A 98 5.75 11.67 -3.79
CA ASP A 98 6.06 10.50 -4.62
C ASP A 98 6.84 9.50 -3.78
N VAL A 99 6.19 8.38 -3.43
CA VAL A 99 6.75 7.35 -2.57
C VAL A 99 6.50 5.98 -3.20
N GLY A 100 7.58 5.21 -3.36
CA GLY A 100 7.53 3.86 -3.96
C GLY A 100 7.02 2.76 -3.03
N ARG A 101 6.42 3.09 -1.88
CA ARG A 101 5.90 2.10 -0.92
C ARG A 101 4.71 2.63 -0.12
N VAL A 102 3.93 1.72 0.44
CA VAL A 102 2.89 2.02 1.43
C VAL A 102 3.52 2.16 2.81
N TYR A 103 3.14 3.20 3.56
CA TYR A 103 3.53 3.41 4.96
C TYR A 103 2.36 3.20 5.92
N PHE A 104 1.13 3.42 5.44
CA PHE A 104 -0.06 3.37 6.27
C PHE A 104 -1.17 2.57 5.61
N VAL A 105 -1.81 1.71 6.40
CA VAL A 105 -3.07 1.06 6.04
C VAL A 105 -4.14 1.48 7.04
N ILE A 106 -5.16 2.19 6.54
CA ILE A 106 -6.29 2.68 7.33
C ILE A 106 -7.46 1.73 7.13
N LEU A 107 -7.87 1.05 8.19
CA LEU A 107 -9.05 0.18 8.22
C LEU A 107 -10.28 0.98 8.61
N GLU A 108 -11.17 1.23 7.66
CA GLU A 108 -12.48 1.81 7.88
C GLU A 108 -13.45 0.72 8.35
N MET A 109 -13.88 0.83 9.61
CA MET A 109 -14.61 -0.19 10.34
C MET A 109 -16.07 0.18 10.64
N SER A 110 -16.61 1.26 10.07
CA SER A 110 -18.02 1.63 10.28
C SER A 110 -19.02 0.52 9.96
N PRO A 111 -18.83 -0.30 8.90
CA PRO A 111 -19.75 -1.40 8.59
C PRO A 111 -19.50 -2.66 9.43
N VAL A 112 -18.36 -2.74 10.12
CA VAL A 112 -18.00 -3.92 10.92
C VAL A 112 -18.87 -3.93 12.17
N THR A 113 -19.81 -4.87 12.24
CA THR A 113 -20.75 -4.96 13.37
C THR A 113 -20.23 -5.82 14.52
N TYR A 114 -19.44 -6.85 14.22
CA TYR A 114 -18.97 -7.84 15.18
C TYR A 114 -17.57 -8.36 14.82
N ILE A 115 -16.79 -8.73 15.85
CA ILE A 115 -15.47 -9.39 15.72
C ILE A 115 -15.41 -10.58 16.70
N ASP A 116 -14.98 -11.75 16.24
CA ASP A 116 -14.76 -12.93 17.11
C ASP A 116 -13.31 -13.05 17.64
N SER A 117 -13.05 -14.01 18.52
CA SER A 117 -11.71 -14.23 19.09
C SER A 117 -10.65 -14.60 18.07
N SER A 118 -11.02 -15.37 17.04
CA SER A 118 -10.10 -15.79 15.98
C SER A 118 -9.70 -14.61 15.10
N ALA A 119 -10.64 -13.73 14.77
CA ALA A 119 -10.41 -12.49 14.06
C ALA A 119 -9.54 -11.52 14.87
N VAL A 120 -9.74 -11.43 16.19
CA VAL A 120 -8.84 -10.66 17.07
C VAL A 120 -7.40 -11.16 16.98
N GLN A 121 -7.19 -12.47 17.05
CA GLN A 121 -5.83 -13.02 16.96
C GLN A 121 -5.21 -12.73 15.59
N ALA A 122 -5.95 -12.97 14.52
CA ALA A 122 -5.48 -12.71 13.17
C ALA A 122 -5.21 -11.21 12.90
N LEU A 123 -5.95 -10.29 13.52
CA LEU A 123 -5.65 -8.85 13.46
C LEU A 123 -4.35 -8.50 14.21
N LYS A 124 -4.05 -9.17 15.32
CA LYS A 124 -2.75 -9.01 16.02
C LYS A 124 -1.61 -9.51 15.15
N ASP A 125 -1.77 -10.67 14.54
CA ASP A 125 -0.77 -11.25 13.64
C ASP A 125 -0.53 -10.33 12.44
N LEU A 126 -1.61 -9.82 11.83
CA LEU A 126 -1.55 -8.85 10.75
C LEU A 126 -0.80 -7.57 11.16
N HIS A 127 -1.06 -7.05 12.36
CA HIS A 127 -0.33 -5.90 12.88
C HIS A 127 1.18 -6.18 13.00
N GLN A 128 1.58 -7.36 13.51
CA GLN A 128 3.00 -7.72 13.60
C GLN A 128 3.64 -7.87 12.22
N GLU A 129 2.94 -8.51 11.27
CA GLU A 129 3.40 -8.65 9.88
C GLU A 129 3.59 -7.28 9.19
N TYR A 130 2.73 -6.32 9.48
CA TYR A 130 2.80 -4.97 8.91
C TYR A 130 3.89 -4.15 9.59
N LYS A 131 3.99 -4.24 10.91
CA LYS A 131 5.03 -3.58 11.70
C LYS A 131 6.43 -4.05 11.30
N ALA A 132 6.61 -5.35 11.03
CA ALA A 132 7.88 -5.90 10.54
C ALA A 132 8.32 -5.33 9.17
N ARG A 133 7.40 -4.69 8.43
CA ARG A 133 7.64 -4.05 7.14
C ARG A 133 7.56 -2.52 7.20
N ASP A 134 7.58 -1.94 8.40
CA ASP A 134 7.41 -0.51 8.65
C ASP A 134 6.09 0.07 8.12
N ILE A 135 5.02 -0.74 8.12
CA ILE A 135 3.67 -0.32 7.76
C ILE A 135 2.85 -0.17 9.05
N GLN A 136 2.34 1.04 9.28
CA GLN A 136 1.48 1.34 10.42
C GLN A 136 0.00 1.11 10.06
N ILE A 137 -0.70 0.35 10.90
CA ILE A 137 -2.15 0.21 10.82
C ILE A 137 -2.81 1.35 11.60
N ALA A 138 -3.86 1.94 11.03
CA ALA A 138 -4.76 2.83 11.74
C ALA A 138 -6.20 2.32 11.62
N ILE A 139 -7.00 2.53 12.67
CA ILE A 139 -8.41 2.15 12.72
C ILE A 139 -9.25 3.42 12.60
N ALA A 140 -10.24 3.40 11.72
CA ALA A 140 -11.18 4.50 11.53
C ALA A 140 -12.62 4.03 11.77
N ASN A 141 -13.35 4.81 12.56
CA ASN A 141 -14.78 4.68 12.83
C ASN A 141 -15.25 3.28 13.29
N PRO A 142 -14.59 2.61 14.25
CA PRO A 142 -15.11 1.36 14.78
C PRO A 142 -16.40 1.64 15.56
N ASN A 143 -17.39 0.77 15.42
CA ASN A 143 -18.59 0.88 16.26
C ASN A 143 -18.24 0.67 17.75
N ARG A 144 -19.14 1.06 18.66
CA ARG A 144 -18.89 0.99 20.12
C ARG A 144 -18.52 -0.42 20.62
N GLN A 145 -19.22 -1.45 20.16
CA GLN A 145 -18.97 -2.83 20.59
C GLN A 145 -17.61 -3.32 20.09
N VAL A 146 -17.31 -3.06 18.82
CA VAL A 146 -16.04 -3.39 18.18
C VAL A 146 -14.90 -2.66 18.87
N HIS A 147 -15.01 -1.36 19.10
CA HIS A 147 -14.00 -0.58 19.82
C HIS A 147 -13.72 -1.18 21.21
N LEU A 148 -14.76 -1.44 22.01
CA LEU A 148 -14.59 -2.01 23.34
C LEU A 148 -13.91 -3.38 23.31
N LEU A 149 -14.25 -4.21 22.33
CA LEU A 149 -13.65 -5.52 22.13
C LEU A 149 -12.17 -5.40 21.75
N LEU A 150 -11.83 -4.52 20.80
CA LEU A 150 -10.45 -4.25 20.39
C LEU A 150 -9.61 -3.71 21.55
N SER A 151 -10.17 -2.81 22.37
CA SER A 151 -9.51 -2.29 23.58
C SER A 151 -9.26 -3.40 24.60
N ARG A 152 -10.29 -4.20 24.94
CA ARG A 152 -10.16 -5.32 25.89
C ARG A 152 -9.19 -6.39 25.42
N ALA A 153 -9.11 -6.61 24.10
CA ALA A 153 -8.16 -7.52 23.50
C ALA A 153 -6.72 -6.99 23.45
N GLY A 154 -6.49 -5.72 23.81
CA GLY A 154 -5.18 -5.05 23.76
C GLY A 154 -4.74 -4.64 22.35
N ILE A 155 -5.63 -4.68 21.35
CA ILE A 155 -5.30 -4.29 19.97
C ILE A 155 -5.07 -2.78 19.89
N ILE A 156 -5.90 -1.99 20.56
CA ILE A 156 -5.77 -0.52 20.55
C ILE A 156 -4.43 -0.09 21.18
N ASP A 157 -4.01 -0.73 22.27
CA ASP A 157 -2.74 -0.44 22.92
C ASP A 157 -1.54 -0.89 22.06
N MET A 158 -1.67 -2.05 21.41
CA MET A 158 -0.64 -2.59 20.50
C MET A 158 -0.42 -1.69 19.28
N ILE A 159 -1.50 -1.24 18.65
CA ILE A 159 -1.48 -0.34 17.49
C ILE A 159 -1.03 1.07 17.93
N GLY A 160 -1.43 1.49 19.13
CA GLY A 160 -1.26 2.81 19.70
C GLY A 160 -2.56 3.62 19.66
N ALA A 161 -2.98 4.17 20.80
CA ALA A 161 -4.24 4.90 20.93
C ALA A 161 -4.36 6.10 19.98
N GLY A 162 -3.24 6.71 19.59
CA GLY A 162 -3.19 7.80 18.61
C GLY A 162 -3.52 7.39 17.17
N TRP A 163 -3.66 6.09 16.89
CA TRP A 163 -3.98 5.54 15.58
C TRP A 163 -5.42 5.02 15.48
N CYS A 164 -6.28 5.36 16.45
CA CYS A 164 -7.71 5.11 16.39
C CYS A 164 -8.45 6.44 16.20
N PHE A 165 -9.21 6.55 15.11
CA PHE A 165 -9.84 7.79 14.68
C PHE A 165 -11.35 7.61 14.52
N VAL A 166 -12.10 8.68 14.76
CA VAL A 166 -13.55 8.70 14.48
C VAL A 166 -13.81 8.86 12.97
N ARG A 167 -13.04 9.72 12.29
CA ARG A 167 -13.23 9.99 10.85
C ARG A 167 -12.01 9.51 10.06
N VAL A 168 -12.27 8.88 8.91
CA VAL A 168 -11.24 8.51 7.93
C VAL A 168 -10.41 9.71 7.50
N HIS A 169 -11.06 10.87 7.32
CA HIS A 169 -10.37 12.08 6.90
C HIS A 169 -9.25 12.49 7.87
N ASP A 170 -9.52 12.41 9.18
CA ASP A 170 -8.55 12.79 10.22
C ASP A 170 -7.37 11.81 10.22
N ALA A 171 -7.65 10.50 10.12
CA ALA A 171 -6.62 9.48 9.98
C ALA A 171 -5.70 9.76 8.78
N VAL A 172 -6.28 10.04 7.61
CA VAL A 172 -5.52 10.35 6.39
C VAL A 172 -4.69 11.63 6.56
N GLN A 173 -5.21 12.68 7.19
CA GLN A 173 -4.42 13.91 7.41
C GLN A 173 -3.18 13.64 8.28
N VAL A 174 -3.34 12.89 9.37
CA VAL A 174 -2.22 12.52 10.25
C VAL A 174 -1.21 11.64 9.50
N CYS A 175 -1.67 10.61 8.77
CA CYS A 175 -0.79 9.76 7.97
C CYS A 175 -0.04 10.57 6.90
N LEU A 176 -0.70 11.49 6.21
CA LEU A 176 -0.07 12.35 5.19
C LEU A 176 1.05 13.22 5.75
N GLN A 177 0.86 13.77 6.95
CA GLN A 177 1.90 14.53 7.63
C GLN A 177 3.13 13.66 7.91
N HIS A 178 2.93 12.42 8.38
CA HIS A 178 4.01 11.48 8.62
C HIS A 178 4.74 11.05 7.34
N VAL A 179 4.00 10.77 6.25
CA VAL A 179 4.62 10.44 4.96
C VAL A 179 5.48 11.60 4.45
N ARG A 180 5.00 12.85 4.59
CA ARG A 180 5.75 14.06 4.21
C ARG A 180 7.01 14.26 5.04
N SER A 181 6.97 14.05 6.36
CA SER A 181 8.15 14.15 7.20
C SER A 181 9.18 13.06 6.87
N SER A 182 8.72 11.83 6.60
CA SER A 182 9.60 10.71 6.24
C SER A 182 10.25 10.90 4.87
N SER A 183 9.50 11.41 3.88
CA SER A 183 10.04 11.76 2.56
C SER A 183 11.00 12.95 2.64
N SER A 184 10.68 13.99 3.41
CA SER A 184 11.55 15.17 3.59
C SER A 184 12.85 14.84 4.32
N ASN A 185 12.81 13.92 5.29
CA ASN A 185 14.01 13.43 5.95
C ASN A 185 14.86 12.58 4.99
N ALA A 186 14.27 11.72 4.17
CA ALA A 186 15.00 10.99 3.13
C ALA A 186 15.70 11.95 2.14
N ILE A 187 15.03 13.02 1.73
CA ILE A 187 15.59 14.06 0.83
C ILE A 187 16.67 14.90 1.54
N LYS A 188 16.57 15.12 2.86
CA LYS A 188 17.61 15.80 3.68
C LYS A 188 18.80 14.90 4.04
N LEU A 189 18.64 13.59 4.03
CA LEU A 189 19.75 12.64 4.14
C LEU A 189 20.51 12.49 2.80
N SER A 190 19.94 12.95 1.68
CA SER A 190 20.57 12.92 0.35
C SER A 190 21.27 14.21 -0.14
N PRO A 191 21.59 15.24 0.67
CA PRO A 191 22.56 16.27 0.30
C PRO A 191 23.54 16.58 1.45
N GLN A 192 23.97 15.56 2.20
CA GLN A 192 25.15 15.66 3.10
C GLN A 192 26.17 14.52 2.86
N ALA A 193 26.29 14.09 1.61
CA ALA A 193 27.54 13.53 1.08
C ALA A 193 28.24 14.58 0.20
N SER A 194 28.28 15.83 0.66
CA SER A 194 29.15 16.86 0.09
C SER A 194 29.35 17.94 1.16
N GLY A 195 30.51 17.93 1.81
CA GLY A 195 30.85 18.89 2.86
C GLY A 195 31.71 18.26 3.95
N ASN A 196 33.01 18.56 3.90
CA ASN A 196 34.06 18.25 4.88
C ASN A 196 34.76 16.88 4.74
N LEU A 197 35.56 16.76 3.67
CA LEU A 197 36.80 16.01 3.73
C LEU A 197 37.93 17.00 4.03
N THR A 198 38.38 17.03 5.29
CA THR A 198 39.76 17.40 5.60
C THR A 198 40.67 16.44 4.85
N GLU A 199 41.32 16.95 3.80
CA GLU A 199 42.22 16.20 2.94
C GLU A 199 43.40 15.63 3.74
N SER A 200 43.57 14.30 3.69
CA SER A 200 44.78 13.63 4.16
C SER A 200 45.75 13.46 2.97
N PRO A 201 47.05 13.84 3.08
CA PRO A 201 47.93 14.08 1.93
C PRO A 201 48.31 12.85 1.08
N LYS A 202 47.86 11.64 1.43
CA LYS A 202 48.32 10.40 0.78
C LYS A 202 47.35 9.85 -0.28
N ALA A 203 46.15 10.42 -0.43
CA ALA A 203 45.17 9.98 -1.43
C ALA A 203 45.27 10.73 -2.77
N GLN A 204 45.74 12.00 -2.76
CA GLN A 204 45.87 12.84 -3.97
C GLN A 204 46.80 12.24 -5.03
N GLN A 205 47.85 11.53 -4.60
CA GLN A 205 48.89 11.03 -5.49
C GLN A 205 48.44 9.80 -6.32
N ARG A 206 47.46 9.02 -5.85
CA ARG A 206 46.93 7.86 -6.58
C ARG A 206 45.87 8.22 -7.62
N TYR A 207 45.12 9.31 -7.41
CA TYR A 207 44.08 9.75 -8.35
C TYR A 207 44.61 10.56 -9.55
N GLY A 208 45.75 11.25 -9.40
CA GLY A 208 46.40 11.96 -10.52
C GLY A 208 46.93 11.03 -11.61
N PHE A 209 47.43 9.84 -11.22
CA PHE A 209 47.97 8.85 -12.15
C PHE A 209 46.87 8.21 -13.02
N LEU A 210 45.71 7.91 -12.43
CA LEU A 210 44.59 7.29 -13.14
C LEU A 210 43.84 8.26 -14.08
N ARG A 211 43.82 9.57 -13.77
CA ARG A 211 43.21 10.60 -14.64
C ARG A 211 44.00 10.81 -15.94
N ASN A 212 45.32 10.66 -15.90
CA ASN A 212 46.18 10.79 -17.07
C ASN A 212 46.12 9.54 -17.96
N LEU A 213 45.87 8.37 -17.38
CA LEU A 213 45.62 7.12 -18.12
C LEU A 213 44.30 7.14 -18.91
N TRP A 214 43.24 7.78 -18.39
CA TRP A 214 41.96 7.91 -19.10
C TRP A 214 42.00 8.97 -20.21
N LYS A 215 42.71 10.10 -19.99
CA LYS A 215 42.86 11.15 -21.02
C LYS A 215 43.73 10.76 -22.23
N ALA A 216 44.52 9.69 -22.13
CA ALA A 216 45.33 9.20 -23.24
C ALA A 216 44.55 8.27 -24.19
N GLN A 217 43.31 7.89 -23.86
CA GLN A 217 42.55 6.88 -24.61
C GLN A 217 41.31 7.42 -25.35
N ASP A 218 40.90 8.67 -25.07
CA ASP A 218 39.71 9.31 -25.67
C ASP A 218 40.03 10.50 -26.60
N GLY A 219 41.24 10.52 -27.19
CA GLY A 219 41.71 11.60 -28.07
C GLY A 219 41.94 11.15 -29.51
N ASN A 220 40.92 10.68 -30.22
CA ASN A 220 40.96 10.61 -31.70
C ASN A 220 39.55 10.75 -32.29
N GLY A 221 39.27 11.87 -32.96
CA GLY A 221 38.01 12.07 -33.68
C GLY A 221 37.64 13.52 -33.96
N SER A 222 38.02 14.00 -35.15
CA SER A 222 37.59 15.23 -35.84
C SER A 222 38.31 16.55 -35.47
N ALA A 223 39.45 16.76 -36.14
CA ALA A 223 39.87 18.09 -36.57
C ALA A 223 40.30 17.99 -38.04
N GLY A 224 39.72 18.84 -38.87
CA GLY A 224 40.42 19.38 -40.04
C GLY A 224 40.17 18.69 -41.37
N ASP A 225 39.09 19.12 -42.02
CA ASP A 225 38.91 19.22 -43.48
C ASP A 225 40.00 20.11 -44.17
N GLU A 226 41.24 20.11 -43.67
CA GLU A 226 42.38 20.88 -44.18
C GLU A 226 43.50 19.99 -44.74
N ALA A 227 43.27 18.68 -44.84
CA ALA A 227 44.24 17.73 -45.42
C ALA A 227 43.83 17.14 -46.78
N GLN A 228 42.71 17.59 -47.38
CA GLN A 228 42.29 17.15 -48.73
C GLN A 228 42.24 18.27 -49.79
N SER A 229 42.59 19.51 -49.44
CA SER A 229 42.74 20.61 -50.40
C SER A 229 44.15 20.78 -50.96
N LEU A 230 45.14 20.01 -50.49
CA LEU A 230 46.56 20.10 -50.93
C LEU A 230 47.06 18.87 -51.74
N LEU A 231 46.16 18.03 -52.26
CA LEU A 231 46.49 16.91 -53.15
C LEU A 231 45.63 16.89 -54.44
N ARG A 232 45.31 18.08 -54.99
CA ARG A 232 44.73 18.20 -56.34
C ARG A 232 45.24 19.37 -57.20
N GLN A 233 46.40 19.94 -56.90
CA GLN A 233 47.10 20.87 -57.82
C GLN A 233 48.61 20.70 -57.65
N ASN A 234 49.21 19.84 -58.50
CA ASN A 234 50.61 19.82 -58.99
C ASN A 234 51.10 18.41 -59.36
N LEU A 235 50.36 17.77 -60.27
CA LEU A 235 51.00 17.10 -61.41
C LEU A 235 50.68 17.99 -62.62
N VAL A 236 51.76 18.48 -63.25
CA VAL A 236 51.89 19.51 -64.30
C VAL A 236 51.90 20.95 -63.80
#